data_AF-A0A920TZU9-F1
#
_entry.id   AF-A0A920TZU9-F1
#
_cell.length_a   1.000
_cell.length_b   1.000
_cell.length_c   1.000
_cell.angle_alpha   90.00
_cell.angle_beta   90.00
_cell.angle_gamma   90.00
#
_symmetry.space_group_name_H-M   'P 1'
#
loop_
_entity.id
_entity.type
_entity.pdbx_description
1 polymer ?
#
loop_
_entity_poly.entity_id
_entity_poly.type
_entity_poly.pdbx_seq_one_letter_code
_entity_poly.pdbx_strand_id
1 'polypeptide(L)'
;MTYQQSGLFIVLGLLFAMLIWGRIRYDLVAFAGLVIAVLSGLVDEEIVFAGFGDTLLPSLWLWCLSLVEDWQILELGKLIARFVVRGGAALSAHIGLISVIGAALWALDE
;
A
#
# COMPACT_ATOMS: atom_id res chain seq x y z
N MET A 1 -33.75 -2.61 -0.04
CA MET A 1 -32.45 -2.61 -0.74
C MET A 1 -32.75 -2.60 -2.23
N THR A 2 -32.25 -1.60 -2.96
CA THR A 2 -32.47 -1.54 -4.41
C THR A 2 -31.71 -2.70 -5.07
N TYR A 3 -32.26 -3.27 -6.14
CA TYR A 3 -31.64 -4.43 -6.83
C TYR A 3 -30.19 -4.15 -7.26
N GLN A 4 -29.88 -2.91 -7.65
CA GLN A 4 -28.53 -2.48 -8.00
C GLN A 4 -27.57 -2.51 -6.82
N GLN A 5 -28.02 -2.09 -5.62
CA GLN A 5 -27.18 -2.02 -4.43
C GLN A 5 -26.79 -3.42 -3.94
N SER A 6 -27.72 -4.38 -3.92
CA SER A 6 -27.39 -5.75 -3.55
C SER A 6 -26.47 -6.43 -4.56
N GLY A 7 -26.66 -6.14 -5.86
CA GLY A 7 -25.76 -6.61 -6.91
C GLY A 7 -24.32 -6.14 -6.70
N LEU A 8 -24.15 -4.85 -6.39
CA LEU A 8 -22.83 -4.25 -6.11
C LEU A 8 -22.12 -4.93 -4.95
N PHE A 9 -22.82 -5.20 -3.84
CA PHE A 9 -22.24 -5.91 -2.70
C PHE A 9 -21.84 -7.35 -3.03
N ILE A 10 -22.59 -8.05 -3.87
CA ILE A 10 -22.26 -9.41 -4.30
C ILE A 10 -20.97 -9.41 -5.14
N VAL A 11 -20.88 -8.51 -6.12
CA VAL A 11 -19.69 -8.38 -6.98
C VAL A 11 -18.47 -7.99 -6.15
N LEU A 12 -18.62 -7.06 -5.21
CA LEU A 12 -17.55 -6.63 -4.31
C LEU A 12 -17.11 -7.77 -3.37
N GLY A 13 -18.07 -8.52 -2.81
CA GLY A 13 -17.78 -9.67 -1.95
C GLY A 13 -17.03 -10.77 -2.71
N LEU A 14 -17.42 -11.05 -3.95
CA LEU A 14 -16.71 -11.99 -4.82
C LEU A 14 -15.29 -11.51 -5.13
N LEU A 15 -15.13 -10.22 -5.45
CA LEU A 15 -13.83 -9.61 -5.71
C LEU A 15 -12.89 -9.76 -4.51
N PHE A 16 -13.35 -9.41 -3.30
CA PHE A 16 -12.55 -9.57 -2.09
C PHE A 16 -12.21 -11.03 -1.81
N ALA A 17 -13.16 -11.94 -1.95
CA ALA A 17 -12.89 -13.36 -1.77
C ALA A 17 -11.79 -13.85 -2.72
N MET A 18 -11.84 -13.40 -3.98
CA MET A 18 -10.88 -13.79 -5.02
C MET A 18 -9.51 -13.13 -4.84
N LEU A 19 -9.45 -11.89 -4.33
CA LEU A 19 -8.21 -11.22 -3.93
C LEU A 19 -7.57 -11.90 -2.71
N ILE A 20 -8.36 -12.25 -1.68
CA ILE A 20 -7.85 -12.94 -0.48
C ILE A 20 -7.36 -14.35 -0.83
N TRP A 21 -7.99 -15.02 -1.81
CA TRP A 21 -7.62 -16.39 -2.21
C TRP A 21 -6.18 -16.51 -2.73
N GLY A 22 -5.58 -15.44 -3.26
CA GLY A 22 -4.14 -15.37 -3.60
C GLY A 22 -3.64 -16.34 -4.70
N ARG A 23 -4.50 -17.15 -5.32
CA ARG A 23 -4.11 -18.11 -6.38
C ARG A 23 -3.99 -17.44 -7.75
N ILE A 24 -4.82 -16.44 -8.03
CA ILE A 24 -4.89 -15.77 -9.33
C ILE A 24 -4.20 -14.42 -9.18
N ARG A 25 -3.50 -13.96 -10.22
CA ARG A 25 -2.88 -12.63 -10.24
C ARG A 25 -3.92 -11.55 -9.92
N TYR A 26 -3.60 -10.70 -8.95
CA TYR A 26 -4.46 -9.63 -8.47
C TYR A 26 -4.96 -8.71 -9.60
N ASP A 27 -4.10 -8.41 -10.58
CA ASP A 27 -4.44 -7.62 -11.76
C ASP A 27 -5.61 -8.25 -12.55
N LEU A 28 -5.57 -9.58 -12.71
CA LEU A 28 -6.54 -10.34 -13.49
C LEU A 28 -7.88 -10.42 -12.76
N VAL A 29 -7.84 -10.54 -11.44
CA VAL A 29 -9.02 -10.53 -10.56
C VAL A 29 -9.72 -9.18 -10.61
N ALA A 30 -8.94 -8.08 -10.50
CA ALA A 30 -9.46 -6.72 -10.56
C ALA A 30 -10.11 -6.43 -11.92
N PHE A 31 -9.46 -6.83 -13.02
CA PHE A 31 -9.99 -6.67 -14.37
C PHE A 31 -11.27 -7.47 -14.58
N ALA A 32 -11.30 -8.74 -14.16
CA ALA A 32 -12.50 -9.58 -14.27
C ALA A 32 -13.68 -9.02 -13.47
N GLY A 33 -13.44 -8.53 -12.25
CA GLY A 33 -14.47 -7.89 -11.43
C GLY A 33 -15.06 -6.64 -12.08
N LEU A 34 -14.21 -5.80 -12.68
CA LEU A 34 -14.62 -4.61 -13.42
C LEU A 34 -15.51 -4.97 -14.62
N VAL A 35 -15.10 -5.95 -15.42
CA VAL A 35 -15.85 -6.44 -16.58
C VAL A 35 -17.22 -6.98 -16.16
N ILE A 36 -17.28 -7.78 -15.10
CA ILE A 36 -18.55 -8.33 -14.58
C ILE A 36 -19.48 -7.22 -14.09
N ALA A 37 -18.95 -6.19 -13.42
CA ALA A 37 -19.74 -5.07 -12.92
C ALA A 37 -20.38 -4.25 -14.07
N VAL A 38 -19.63 -3.99 -15.14
CA VAL A 38 -20.12 -3.28 -16.32
C VAL A 38 -21.14 -4.12 -17.11
N LEU A 39 -20.81 -5.39 -17.40
CA LEU A 39 -21.71 -6.28 -18.15
C LEU A 39 -23.04 -6.53 -17.42
N SER A 40 -23.04 -6.48 -16.08
CA SER A 40 -24.25 -6.65 -15.29
C SER A 40 -25.08 -5.37 -15.17
N GLY A 41 -24.64 -4.24 -15.76
CA GLY A 41 -25.33 -2.95 -15.70
C GLY A 41 -25.36 -2.32 -14.31
N LEU A 42 -24.45 -2.74 -13.42
CA LEU A 42 -24.35 -2.21 -12.05
C LEU A 42 -23.60 -0.88 -12.01
N VAL A 43 -22.70 -0.67 -12.97
CA VAL A 43 -21.88 0.54 -13.12
C VAL A 43 -21.96 0.99 -14.58
N ASP A 44 -22.14 2.28 -14.78
CA ASP A 44 -22.18 2.91 -16.09
C ASP A 44 -20.78 2.94 -16.71
N GLU A 45 -20.69 2.58 -17.99
CA GLU A 45 -19.45 2.47 -18.75
C GLU A 45 -18.73 3.81 -18.90
N GLU A 46 -19.47 4.92 -18.87
CA GLU A 46 -18.92 6.27 -18.96
C GLU A 46 -18.09 6.66 -17.72
N ILE A 47 -18.44 6.12 -16.54
CA ILE A 47 -17.81 6.50 -15.25
C ILE A 47 -16.99 5.37 -14.62
N VAL A 48 -17.00 4.16 -15.19
CA VAL A 48 -16.36 2.98 -14.59
C VAL A 48 -14.85 3.17 -14.35
N PHE A 49 -14.21 4.01 -15.16
CA PHE A 49 -12.78 4.32 -15.03
C PHE A 49 -12.47 5.59 -14.24
N ALA A 50 -13.47 6.36 -13.80
CA ALA A 50 -13.26 7.61 -13.07
C ALA A 50 -12.41 7.42 -11.80
N GLY A 51 -12.55 6.26 -11.14
CA GLY A 51 -11.74 5.88 -9.98
C GLY A 51 -10.24 5.71 -10.29
N PHE A 52 -9.85 5.42 -11.54
CA PHE A 52 -8.44 5.32 -11.94
C PHE A 52 -7.84 6.69 -12.28
N GLY A 53 -8.62 7.62 -12.82
CA GLY A 53 -8.14 8.92 -13.29
C GLY A 53 -7.91 9.93 -12.16
N ASP A 54 -8.91 10.09 -11.29
CA ASP A 54 -8.97 11.28 -10.42
C ASP A 54 -8.13 11.16 -9.13
N THR A 55 -7.84 9.95 -8.66
CA THR A 55 -7.15 9.74 -7.38
C THR A 55 -5.95 8.81 -7.47
N LEU A 56 -5.98 7.81 -8.36
CA LEU A 56 -4.89 6.83 -8.47
C LEU A 56 -3.69 7.37 -9.24
N LEU A 57 -3.87 8.20 -10.27
CA LEU A 57 -2.73 8.72 -11.05
C LEU A 57 -1.78 9.61 -10.24
N PRO A 58 -2.24 10.60 -9.44
CA PRO A 58 -1.33 11.42 -8.65
C PRO A 58 -0.63 10.63 -7.55
N SER A 59 -1.35 9.74 -6.86
CA SER A 59 -0.79 8.93 -5.78
C SER A 59 0.21 7.90 -6.31
N LEU A 60 -0.12 7.16 -7.36
CA LEU A 60 0.81 6.22 -8.00
C LEU A 60 2.05 6.93 -8.52
N TRP A 61 1.91 8.12 -9.10
CA TRP A 61 3.05 8.93 -9.53
C TRP A 61 3.97 9.30 -8.36
N LEU A 62 3.42 9.82 -7.27
CA LEU A 62 4.20 10.14 -6.06
C LEU A 62 4.90 8.90 -5.48
N TRP A 63 4.20 7.76 -5.40
CA TRP A 63 4.80 6.50 -4.96
C TRP A 63 5.91 6.04 -5.92
N CYS A 64 5.68 6.07 -7.23
CA CYS A 64 6.71 5.72 -8.22
C CYS A 64 7.95 6.62 -8.09
N LEU A 65 7.78 7.93 -7.85
CA LEU A 65 8.88 8.84 -7.60
C LEU A 65 9.64 8.50 -6.31
N SER A 66 8.94 8.18 -5.21
CA SER A 66 9.59 7.83 -3.95
C SER A 66 10.36 6.50 -4.04
N LEU A 67 9.88 5.53 -4.83
CA LEU A 67 10.64 4.31 -5.13
C LEU A 67 11.98 4.60 -5.85
N VAL A 68 12.05 5.69 -6.63
CA VAL A 68 13.29 6.17 -7.27
C VAL A 68 14.22 6.86 -6.24
N GLU A 69 13.77 7.19 -5.05
CA GLU A 69 14.65 7.70 -3.99
C GLU A 69 15.20 6.54 -3.15
N ASP A 70 14.37 5.53 -2.90
CA ASP A 70 14.73 4.39 -2.07
C ASP A 70 15.85 3.51 -2.65
N TRP A 71 15.96 3.35 -3.98
CA TRP A 71 17.04 2.52 -4.54
C TRP A 71 18.44 3.07 -4.19
N GLN A 72 18.61 4.39 -4.14
CA GLN A 72 19.88 5.01 -3.77
C GLN A 72 20.24 4.71 -2.32
N ILE A 73 19.24 4.78 -1.43
CA ILE A 73 19.40 4.52 -0.01
C ILE A 73 19.68 3.03 0.25
N LEU A 74 19.08 2.12 -0.51
CA LEU A 74 19.35 0.67 -0.43
C LEU A 74 20.79 0.33 -0.85
N GLU A 75 21.36 1.02 -1.84
CA GLU A 75 22.76 0.84 -2.26
C GLU A 75 23.74 1.28 -1.16
N LEU A 76 23.49 2.43 -0.53
CA LEU A 76 24.24 2.95 0.62
C LEU A 76 24.05 2.09 1.89
N GLY A 77 22.84 1.60 2.13
CA GLY A 77 22.49 0.73 3.24
C GLY A 77 23.23 -0.59 3.23
N LYS A 78 23.53 -1.16 2.05
CA LYS A 78 24.39 -2.37 1.93
C LYS A 78 25.81 -2.14 2.43
N LEU A 79 26.35 -0.92 2.28
CA LEU A 79 27.69 -0.57 2.76
C LEU A 79 27.70 -0.46 4.30
N ILE A 80 26.69 0.21 4.85
CA ILE A 80 26.50 0.39 6.29
C ILE A 80 26.18 -0.95 6.97
N ALA A 81 25.32 -1.80 6.39
CA ALA A 81 25.00 -3.11 6.93
C ALA A 81 26.24 -4.01 7.06
N ARG A 82 27.17 -3.97 6.09
CA ARG A 82 28.45 -4.70 6.19
C ARG A 82 29.35 -4.19 7.31
N PHE A 83 29.26 -2.91 7.65
CA PHE A 83 30.05 -2.29 8.70
C PHE A 83 29.42 -2.51 10.08
N VAL A 84 28.10 -2.33 10.20
CA VAL A 84 27.33 -2.42 11.46
C VAL A 84 27.19 -3.86 11.96
N VAL A 85 27.18 -4.86 11.07
CA VAL A 85 27.17 -6.29 11.47
C VAL A 85 28.51 -6.72 12.10
N ARG A 86 29.56 -5.88 12.05
CA ARG A 86 30.76 -6.03 12.89
C ARG A 86 30.64 -5.14 14.13
N GLY A 87 29.83 -5.56 15.09
CA GLY A 87 29.74 -4.85 16.37
C GLY A 87 28.68 -5.45 17.28
N GLY A 88 29.05 -6.50 18.01
CA GLY A 88 28.26 -7.04 19.11
C GLY A 88 28.24 -6.09 20.33
N ALA A 89 27.60 -4.94 20.19
CA ALA A 89 27.26 -4.08 21.32
C ALA A 89 25.82 -4.38 21.77
N ALA A 90 25.61 -4.54 23.08
CA ALA A 90 24.33 -4.95 23.67
C ALA A 90 23.18 -4.01 23.24
N LEU A 91 22.23 -4.57 22.50
CA LEU A 91 21.02 -3.93 21.95
C LEU A 91 20.26 -3.06 22.97
N SER A 92 20.31 -3.44 24.25
CA SER A 92 19.66 -2.75 25.36
C SER A 92 20.16 -1.30 25.58
N ALA A 93 21.46 -1.05 25.40
CA ALA A 93 22.03 0.29 25.61
C ALA A 93 21.56 1.31 24.56
N HIS A 94 21.35 0.85 23.32
CA HIS A 94 20.87 1.72 22.24
C HIS A 94 19.38 2.05 22.40
N ILE A 95 18.56 1.07 22.81
CA ILE A 95 17.15 1.29 23.08
C ILE A 95 16.97 2.31 24.22
N GLY A 96 17.73 2.17 25.30
CA GLY A 96 17.68 3.10 26.43
C GLY A 96 18.07 4.53 26.04
N LEU A 97 19.12 4.69 25.24
CA LEU A 97 19.59 6.01 24.81
C LEU A 97 18.56 6.73 23.90
N ILE A 98 17.98 6.01 22.93
CA ILE A 98 17.02 6.58 21.98
C ILE A 98 15.72 6.98 22.70
N SER A 99 15.24 6.17 23.66
CA SER A 99 14.05 6.50 24.44
C SER A 99 14.21 7.76 25.28
N VAL A 100 15.38 7.97 25.90
CA VAL A 100 15.64 9.18 26.72
C VAL A 100 15.70 10.43 25.85
N ILE A 101 16.39 10.37 24.71
CA ILE A 101 16.50 11.50 23.79
C ILE A 101 15.13 11.85 23.19
N GLY A 102 14.35 10.84 22.79
CA GLY A 102 12.99 11.06 22.28
C GLY A 102 12.07 11.70 23.31
N ALA A 103 12.11 11.25 24.57
CA ALA A 103 11.33 11.84 25.65
C ALA A 103 11.72 13.29 25.95
N ALA A 104 13.03 13.60 25.91
CA ALA A 104 13.53 14.96 26.14
C ALA A 104 13.13 15.92 25.01
N LEU A 105 13.16 15.46 23.76
CA LEU A 105 12.70 16.25 22.61
C LEU A 105 11.19 16.47 22.63
N TRP A 106 10.42 15.43 22.97
CA TRP A 106 8.96 15.55 23.10
C TRP A 106 8.55 16.57 24.18
N ALA A 107 9.28 16.61 25.30
CA ALA A 107 9.05 17.57 26.37
C ALA A 107 9.47 19.02 26.05
N LEU A 108 10.19 19.25 24.95
CA LEU A 108 10.58 20.60 24.50
C LEU A 108 9.60 21.17 23.46
N ASP A 109 8.79 20.31 22.83
CA ASP A 109 7.80 20.68 21.80
C ASP A 109 6.39 20.90 22.39
N GLU A 110 6.22 20.66 23.71
CA GLU A 110 5.02 20.93 24.52
C GLU A 110 5.19 22.20 25.36
#